data_AF-A0A0C2BHB6-F1
#
_entry.id   AF-A0A0C2BHB6-F1
#
_cell.length_a   1.000
_cell.length_b   1.000
_cell.length_c   1.000
_cell.angle_alpha   90.00
_cell.angle_beta   90.00
_cell.angle_gamma   90.00
#
_symmetry.space_group_name_H-M   'P 1'
#
loop_
_entity.id
_entity.type
_entity.pdbx_description
1 polymer ?
#
loop_
_entity_poly.entity_id
_entity_poly.type
_entity_poly.pdbx_seq_one_letter_code
_entity_poly.pdbx_strand_id
1 'polypeptide(L)' 'MATLSARDLNVHDAAGDVECKKPRMDEQRLTVRFVKLNPDAQEPIYGSAAAAGADLFSAEDCVVPAN' A
#
# COMPACT_ATOMS: atom_id res chain seq x y z
N MET A 1 4.50 -25.67 14.06
CA MET A 1 5.80 -25.56 13.38
C MET A 1 5.54 -25.13 11.95
N ALA A 2 5.52 -23.83 11.68
CA ALA A 2 5.40 -23.30 10.32
C ALA A 2 6.49 -22.25 10.14
N THR A 3 7.41 -22.53 9.23
CA THR A 3 8.63 -21.77 8.94
C THR A 3 8.29 -20.53 8.10
N LEU A 4 8.54 -19.34 8.62
CA LEU A 4 8.47 -18.08 7.89
C LEU A 4 9.75 -17.92 7.06
N SER A 5 9.65 -18.11 5.74
CA SER A 5 10.71 -17.76 4.79
C SER A 5 10.63 -16.27 4.48
N ALA A 6 11.47 -15.49 5.13
CA ALA A 6 11.73 -14.10 4.77
C ALA A 6 12.40 -14.00 3.39
N ARG A 7 11.95 -13.05 2.57
CA ARG A 7 12.74 -12.16 1.69
C ARG A 7 11.80 -11.58 0.65
N ASP A 8 11.64 -10.26 0.68
CA ASP A 8 11.72 -9.44 -0.52
C ASP A 8 12.13 -8.02 -0.07
N LEU A 9 13.45 -7.85 -0.01
CA LEU A 9 14.13 -6.57 0.05
C LEU A 9 13.98 -5.92 -1.32
N ASN A 10 13.38 -4.74 -1.41
CA ASN A 10 13.59 -3.88 -2.58
C ASN A 10 13.71 -2.43 -2.13
N VAL A 11 14.93 -2.07 -1.72
CA VAL A 11 15.44 -0.70 -1.73
C VAL A 11 16.15 -0.54 -3.07
N HIS A 12 15.78 0.47 -3.87
CA HIS A 12 16.75 1.28 -4.63
C HIS A 12 16.13 2.57 -5.18
N ASP A 13 17.02 3.54 -5.30
CA ASP A 13 16.90 4.99 -5.27
C ASP A 13 16.56 5.71 -6.60
N ALA A 14 16.27 7.01 -6.41
CA ALA A 14 16.73 8.16 -7.22
C ALA A 14 15.97 8.58 -8.49
N ALA A 15 15.24 9.70 -8.33
CA ALA A 15 15.26 10.92 -9.15
C ALA A 15 15.22 10.78 -10.68
N GLY A 16 14.08 11.15 -11.27
CA GLY A 16 13.96 11.42 -12.71
C GLY A 16 12.61 12.04 -13.08
N ASP A 17 12.70 13.19 -13.75
CA ASP A 17 11.68 14.02 -14.42
C ASP A 17 10.32 13.34 -14.74
N VAL A 18 9.20 13.86 -14.21
CA VAL A 18 7.85 13.31 -14.43
C VAL A 18 7.23 13.95 -15.68
N GLU A 19 7.62 13.44 -16.85
CA GLU A 19 6.76 13.52 -18.04
C GLU A 19 5.65 12.47 -17.88
N CYS A 20 4.39 12.91 -17.73
CA CYS A 20 3.21 12.05 -17.60
C CYS A 20 2.89 11.33 -18.91
N LYS A 21 3.77 10.45 -19.38
CA LYS A 21 3.47 9.49 -20.44
C LYS A 21 2.48 8.48 -19.89
N LYS A 22 1.24 8.50 -20.39
CA LYS A 22 0.19 7.54 -20.03
C LYS A 22 0.74 6.11 -20.24
N PRO A 23 0.99 5.32 -19.18
CA PRO A 23 1.42 3.95 -19.37
C PRO A 23 0.26 3.17 -19.99
N ARG A 24 0.55 2.35 -21.01
CA ARG A 24 -0.40 1.36 -21.53
C ARG A 24 -0.72 0.40 -20.37
N MET A 25 -1.95 0.44 -19.85
CA MET A 25 -2.39 -0.30 -18.65
C MET A 25 -2.95 -1.70 -18.99
N ASP A 26 -2.43 -2.31 -20.03
CA ASP A 26 -2.64 -3.73 -20.34
C ASP A 26 -1.25 -4.33 -20.13
N GLU A 27 -0.93 -4.95 -19.00
CA GLU A 27 -1.11 -6.39 -18.79
C GLU A 27 -0.66 -6.73 -17.35
N GLN A 28 -1.52 -7.47 -16.63
CA GLN A 28 -1.34 -8.00 -15.26
C GLN A 28 -1.44 -6.99 -14.11
N ARG A 29 -2.68 -6.58 -13.81
CA ARG A 29 -3.03 -6.08 -12.48
C ARG A 29 -2.84 -7.22 -11.47
N LEU A 30 -1.81 -7.13 -10.63
CA LEU A 30 -1.60 -8.06 -9.53
C LEU A 30 -2.71 -7.88 -8.50
N THR A 31 -3.43 -8.96 -8.17
CA THR A 31 -4.46 -8.93 -7.14
C THR A 31 -3.81 -8.95 -5.76
N VAL A 32 -3.94 -7.85 -5.03
CA VAL A 32 -3.55 -7.79 -3.61
C VAL A 32 -4.74 -8.19 -2.74
N ARG A 33 -4.51 -9.07 -1.77
CA ARG A 33 -5.54 -9.57 -0.84
C ARG A 33 -5.18 -9.18 0.58
N PHE A 34 -6.18 -8.74 1.33
CA PHE A 34 -6.05 -8.37 2.74
C PHE A 34 -7.01 -9.19 3.57
N VAL A 35 -6.66 -9.43 4.83
CA VAL A 35 -7.50 -10.15 5.81
C VAL A 35 -7.55 -9.30 7.07
N LYS A 36 -8.75 -9.14 7.65
CA LYS A 36 -8.91 -8.44 8.92
C LYS A 36 -8.33 -9.29 10.05
N LEU A 37 -7.42 -8.70 10.83
CA LEU A 37 -6.79 -9.36 11.98
C LEU A 37 -7.53 -9.08 13.29
N ASN A 38 -8.22 -7.94 13.38
CA ASN A 38 -8.97 -7.48 14.54
C ASN A 38 -10.32 -6.89 14.09
N PRO A 39 -11.32 -6.76 14.99
CA PRO A 39 -12.62 -6.18 14.66
C PRO A 39 -12.54 -4.70 14.29
N ASP A 40 -11.55 -3.99 14.80
CA ASP A 40 -11.36 -2.55 14.58
C ASP A 40 -10.67 -2.25 13.22
N ALA A 41 -10.16 -3.28 12.52
CA ALA A 41 -9.59 -3.10 11.19
C ALA A 41 -10.66 -2.76 10.14
N GLN A 42 -10.36 -1.71 9.38
CA GLN A 42 -11.14 -1.28 8.22
C GLN A 42 -10.42 -1.62 6.91
N GLU A 43 -11.20 -1.93 5.87
CA GLU A 43 -10.66 -2.21 4.54
C GLU A 43 -10.07 -0.93 3.91
N PRO A 44 -8.93 -1.01 3.21
CA PRO A 44 -8.37 0.13 2.49
C PRO A 44 -9.33 0.65 1.41
N ILE A 45 -9.39 1.98 1.23
CA ILE A 45 -10.31 2.62 0.28
C ILE A 45 -9.51 3.47 -0.72
N TYR A 46 -9.90 3.43 -2.00
CA TYR A 46 -9.37 4.36 -2.99
C TYR A 46 -10.22 5.63 -3.03
N GLY A 47 -9.63 6.79 -2.74
CA GLY A 47 -10.34 8.07 -2.76
C GLY A 47 -10.82 8.53 -4.15
N SER A 48 -10.26 7.98 -5.24
CA SER A 48 -10.73 8.24 -6.61
C SER A 48 -10.28 7.14 -7.58
N ALA A 49 -10.85 7.12 -8.80
CA ALA A 49 -10.46 6.18 -9.85
C ALA A 49 -9.02 6.37 -10.35
N ALA A 50 -8.46 7.57 -10.19
CA ALA A 50 -7.09 7.91 -10.57
C ALA A 50 -6.13 7.92 -9.36
N ALA A 51 -6.60 7.52 -8.18
CA ALA A 51 -5.75 7.43 -7.00
C ALA A 51 -4.66 6.37 -7.23
N ALA A 52 -3.41 6.74 -6.99
CA ALA A 52 -2.27 5.84 -7.16
C ALA A 52 -2.20 4.75 -6.08
N GLY A 53 -2.88 4.93 -4.95
CA GLY A 53 -2.87 4.01 -3.81
C GLY A 53 -4.18 4.06 -3.02
N ALA A 54 -4.32 3.08 -2.12
CA ALA A 54 -5.44 3.00 -1.19
C ALA A 54 -5.10 3.69 0.14
N ASP A 55 -6.07 4.41 0.68
CA ASP A 55 -6.02 5.02 1.99
C ASP A 55 -6.14 3.93 3.07
N LEU A 56 -5.30 4.04 4.10
CA LEU A 56 -5.27 3.11 5.24
C LEU A 56 -5.88 3.78 6.48
N PHE A 57 -6.56 2.96 7.29
CA PHE A 57 -7.20 3.40 8.52
C PHE A 57 -6.41 2.89 9.74
N SER A 58 -6.25 3.75 10.75
CA SER A 58 -5.73 3.31 12.04
C SER A 58 -6.77 2.43 12.72
N ALA A 59 -6.35 1.27 13.25
CA ALA A 59 -7.21 0.39 14.04
C ALA A 59 -7.26 0.79 15.52
N GLU A 60 -6.44 1.76 15.93
CA GLU A 60 -6.31 2.21 17.30
C GLU A 60 -6.14 3.74 17.39
N ASP A 61 -6.54 4.30 18.52
CA ASP A 61 -6.29 5.70 18.83
C ASP A 61 -4.83 5.88 19.28
N CYS A 62 -4.12 6.78 18.59
CA CYS A 62 -2.72 7.07 18.86
C CYS A 62 -2.53 8.56 19.19
N VAL A 63 -1.78 8.85 20.25
CA VAL A 63 -1.39 10.23 20.61
C VAL A 63 0.05 10.46 20.13
N VAL A 64 0.21 11.36 19.17
CA VAL A 64 1.54 11.79 18.70
C VAL A 64 2.00 12.99 19.54
N PRO A 65 3.06 12.87 20.35
CA PRO A 65 3.56 13.98 21.16
C PRO A 65 4.14 15.09 20.27
N ALA A 66 4.11 16.32 20.78
CA ALA A 66 4.74 17.46 20.12
C ALA A 66 6.28 17.34 20.22
N ASN A 67 6.97 17.75 19.14
CA ASN A 67 8.43 17.82 19.07
C ASN A 67 8.94 19.21 19.47
#